data_AF-A0A7K1SMJ5-F1
#
_entry.id   AF-A0A7K1SMJ5-F1
#
_cell.length_a   1.000
_cell.length_b   1.000
_cell.length_c   1.000
_cell.angle_alpha   90.00
_cell.angle_beta   90.00
_cell.angle_gamma   90.00
#
_symmetry.space_group_name_H-M   'P 1'
#
loop_
_entity.id
_entity.type
_entity.pdbx_description
1 polymer ?
#
loop_
_entity_poly.entity_id
_entity_poly.type
_entity_poly.pdbx_seq_one_letter_code
_entity_poly.pdbx_strand_id
1 'polypeptide(L)' 'MSTVQNLTVGKNELWTAYKDAGPLKHYQILLELKEAGLHRHWLVVASKEGYDLPNAKGKLIQIFLKHMPETAHLFGVTL' A
#
# COMPACT_ATOMS: atom_id res chain seq x y z
N MET A 1 29.17 8.81 -11.16
CA MET A 1 28.79 7.48 -10.65
C MET A 1 27.60 7.68 -9.74
N SER A 2 26.40 7.31 -10.19
CA SER A 2 25.18 7.45 -9.39
C SER A 2 25.19 6.39 -8.29
N THR A 3 25.23 6.83 -7.04
CA THR A 3 25.10 5.98 -5.86
C THR A 3 23.73 5.29 -5.93
N VAL A 4 23.74 4.02 -6.32
CA VAL A 4 22.58 3.13 -6.16
C VAL A 4 22.39 3.02 -4.66
N GLN A 5 21.50 3.84 -4.10
CA GLN A 5 20.99 3.61 -2.75
C GLN A 5 20.43 2.20 -2.76
N ASN A 6 21.10 1.29 -2.06
CA ASN A 6 20.56 0.00 -1.69
C ASN A 6 19.32 0.30 -0.83
N LEU A 7 18.18 0.48 -1.50
CA LEU A 7 16.87 0.50 -0.87
C LEU A 7 16.72 -0.85 -0.21
N THR A 8 16.78 -0.88 1.12
CA THR A 8 16.40 -2.05 1.90
C THR A 8 15.03 -2.49 1.39
N VAL A 9 14.98 -3.63 0.71
CA VAL A 9 13.74 -4.16 0.10
C VAL A 9 12.92 -4.82 1.21
N GLY A 10 12.55 -4.04 2.22
CA GLY A 10 11.63 -4.45 3.27
C GLY A 10 10.20 -4.14 2.85
N LYS A 11 9.28 -5.01 3.24
CA LYS A 11 7.85 -4.82 3.02
C LYS A 11 7.31 -3.93 4.13
N ASN A 12 6.48 -2.94 3.81
CA ASN A 12 5.84 -2.13 4.84
C ASN A 12 4.66 -2.86 5.51
N GLU A 13 4.18 -2.34 6.63
CA GLU A 13 3.08 -2.94 7.41
C GLU A 13 1.80 -3.11 6.58
N LEU A 14 1.52 -2.17 5.67
CA LEU A 14 0.39 -2.26 4.76
C LEU A 14 0.53 -3.42 3.76
N TRP A 15 1.74 -3.72 3.30
CA TRP A 15 2.00 -4.87 2.43
C TRP A 15 1.84 -6.19 3.19
N THR A 16 2.23 -6.25 4.46
CA THR A 16 2.01 -7.42 5.31
C THR A 16 0.52 -7.64 5.54
N ALA A 17 -0.21 -6.61 5.97
CA ALA A 17 -1.66 -6.67 6.11
C ALA A 17 -2.32 -7.06 4.78
N TYR A 18 -1.87 -6.47 3.67
CA TYR A 18 -2.37 -6.81 2.34
C TYR A 18 -2.15 -8.28 2.03
N LYS A 19 -1.00 -8.89 2.37
CA LYS A 19 -0.72 -10.32 2.16
C LYS A 19 -1.60 -11.25 3.00
N ASP A 20 -1.98 -10.81 4.19
CA ASP A 20 -2.76 -11.59 5.16
C ASP A 20 -4.29 -11.46 4.94
N ALA A 21 -4.73 -10.44 4.19
CA ALA A 21 -6.14 -10.15 3.91
C ALA A 21 -6.86 -11.27 3.11
N GLY A 22 -6.08 -12.16 2.48
CA GLY A 22 -6.57 -13.30 1.73
C GLY A 22 -6.86 -13.00 0.26
N PRO A 23 -6.88 -14.03 -0.60
CA PRO A 23 -6.81 -13.88 -2.05
C PRO A 23 -7.97 -13.05 -2.63
N LEU A 24 -9.18 -13.16 -2.09
CA LEU A 24 -10.34 -12.42 -2.59
C LEU A 24 -10.19 -10.90 -2.41
N LYS A 25 -9.77 -10.45 -1.22
CA LYS A 25 -9.50 -9.04 -0.92
C LYS A 25 -8.35 -8.51 -1.79
N HIS A 26 -7.32 -9.33 -2.02
CA HIS A 26 -6.20 -8.95 -2.89
C HIS A 26 -6.68 -8.63 -4.31
N TYR A 27 -7.51 -9.50 -4.89
CA TYR A 27 -8.02 -9.30 -6.25
C TYR A 27 -8.88 -8.04 -6.35
N GLN A 28 -9.73 -7.77 -5.36
CA GLN A 28 -10.57 -6.57 -5.33
C GLN A 28 -9.72 -5.29 -5.24
N ILE A 29 -8.73 -5.27 -4.35
CA ILE A 29 -7.80 -4.14 -4.22
C ILE A 29 -6.98 -3.94 -5.50
N LEU A 30 -6.46 -5.02 -6.10
CA LEU A 30 -5.69 -4.93 -7.35
C LEU A 30 -6.52 -4.41 -8.52
N LEU A 31 -7.79 -4.81 -8.60
CA LEU A 31 -8.71 -4.34 -9.64
C LEU A 31 -8.94 -2.83 -9.51
N GLU A 32 -9.31 -2.35 -8.31
CA GLU A 32 -9.53 -0.92 -8.08
C GLU A 32 -8.25 -0.09 -8.25
N LEU A 33 -7.09 -0.62 -7.83
CA LEU A 33 -5.81 0.03 -8.06
C LEU A 33 -5.47 0.15 -9.55
N LYS A 34 -5.85 -0.83 -10.38
CA LYS A 34 -5.65 -0.77 -11.84
C LYS A 34 -6.58 0.24 -12.48
N GLU A 35 -7.86 0.23 -12.12
CA GLU A 35 -8.85 1.22 -12.60
C GLU A 35 -8.46 2.65 -12.22
N ALA A 36 -7.90 2.85 -11.02
CA ALA A 36 -7.40 4.14 -10.57
C ALA A 36 -6.03 4.54 -11.14
N GLY A 37 -5.37 3.67 -11.91
CA GLY A 37 -4.01 3.90 -12.42
C GLY A 37 -2.91 3.93 -11.35
N LEU A 38 -3.19 3.38 -10.16
CA LEU A 38 -2.31 3.38 -9.00
C LEU A 38 -1.54 2.07 -8.83
N HIS A 39 -1.85 1.03 -9.59
CA HIS A 39 -1.22 -0.29 -9.47
C HIS A 39 0.33 -0.25 -9.49
N ARG A 40 0.93 0.47 -10.43
CA ARG A 40 2.40 0.61 -10.49
C ARG A 40 2.97 1.38 -9.30
N HIS A 41 2.25 2.41 -8.84
CA HIS A 41 2.65 3.19 -7.67
C HIS A 41 2.59 2.34 -6.40
N TRP A 42 1.50 1.59 -6.22
CA TRP A 42 1.33 0.62 -5.14
C TRP A 42 2.49 -0.39 -5.10
N LEU A 43 2.83 -1.04 -6.22
CA LEU A 43 3.94 -2.01 -6.24
C LEU A 43 5.29 -1.41 -5.81
N VAL A 44 5.54 -0.15 -6.17
CA VAL A 44 6.76 0.57 -5.79
C VAL A 44 6.73 0.99 -4.32
N VAL A 45 5.58 1.44 -3.84
CA VAL A 45 5.40 1.98 -2.48
C VAL A 45 5.33 0.87 -1.43
N ALA A 46 4.62 -0.21 -1.71
CA ALA A 46 4.42 -1.32 -0.79
C ALA A 46 5.69 -2.14 -0.52
N SER A 47 6.62 -2.11 -1.49
CA SER A 47 7.91 -2.77 -1.41
C SER A 47 8.99 -1.90 -0.74
N LYS A 48 8.62 -0.72 -0.22
CA LYS A 48 9.53 0.19 0.49
C LYS A 48 9.24 0.17 1.98
N GLU A 49 10.22 -0.29 2.74
CA GLU A 49 10.26 -0.18 4.18
C GLU A 49 10.29 1.29 4.59
N GLY A 50 9.53 1.67 5.63
CA GLY A 50 9.46 3.05 6.11
C GLY A 50 8.79 4.03 5.15
N TYR A 51 8.02 3.56 4.15
CA TYR A 51 7.19 4.46 3.36
C TYR A 51 6.18 5.17 4.25
N ASP A 52 6.08 6.48 4.08
CA ASP A 52 5.15 7.34 4.80
C ASP A 52 3.70 7.11 4.31
N LEU A 53 3.08 6.09 4.87
CA LEU A 53 1.69 5.70 4.61
C LEU A 53 0.69 6.83 4.91
N PRO A 54 0.83 7.63 5.99
CA PRO A 54 0.01 8.82 6.20
C PRO A 54 0.04 9.83 5.03
N ASN A 55 1.17 9.98 4.35
CA ASN A 55 1.33 10.85 3.18
C ASN A 55 1.09 10.15 1.82
N ALA A 56 0.53 8.94 1.83
CA ALA A 56 0.17 8.24 0.60
C ALA A 56 -0.89 9.01 -0.21
N LYS A 57 -0.97 8.74 -1.52
CA LYS A 57 -2.02 9.35 -2.36
C LYS A 57 -3.40 9.03 -1.78
N GLY A 58 -4.25 10.05 -1.58
CA GLY A 58 -5.58 9.88 -0.98
C GLY A 58 -6.45 8.80 -1.63
N LYS A 59 -6.38 8.61 -2.95
CA LYS A 59 -7.08 7.50 -3.63
C LYS A 59 -6.54 6.11 -3.24
N LEU A 60 -5.25 5.97 -2.97
CA LEU A 60 -4.67 4.72 -2.48
C LEU A 60 -5.22 4.43 -1.07
N ILE A 61 -5.18 5.42 -0.18
CA ILE A 61 -5.73 5.33 1.17
C ILE A 61 -7.21 4.90 1.11
N GLN A 62 -8.02 5.55 0.27
CA GLN A 62 -9.44 5.22 0.12
C GLN A 62 -9.69 3.76 -0.31
N ILE A 63 -8.93 3.25 -1.28
CA ILE A 63 -9.07 1.86 -1.75
C ILE A 63 -8.73 0.89 -0.63
N PHE A 64 -7.63 1.13 0.09
CA PHE A 64 -7.24 0.27 1.21
C PHE A 64 -8.22 0.36 2.37
N LEU A 65 -8.67 1.55 2.77
CA LEU A 65 -9.68 1.71 3.82
C LEU A 65 -11.03 1.06 3.47
N LYS A 66 -11.41 1.07 2.20
CA LYS A 66 -12.66 0.46 1.72
C LYS A 66 -12.65 -1.07 1.86
N HIS A 67 -11.53 -1.72 1.54
CA HIS A 67 -11.40 -3.19 1.55
C HIS A 67 -10.77 -3.75 2.83
N MET A 68 -10.02 -2.91 3.53
CA MET A 68 -9.25 -3.23 4.73
C MET A 68 -9.32 -2.06 5.74
N PRO A 69 -10.49 -1.77 6.31
CA PRO A 69 -10.64 -0.71 7.31
C PRO A 69 -9.73 -0.91 8.53
N GLU A 70 -9.32 -2.15 8.82
CA GLU A 70 -8.35 -2.49 9.86
C GLU A 70 -7.00 -1.77 9.69
N THR A 71 -6.65 -1.37 8.46
CA THR A 71 -5.39 -0.66 8.14
C THR A 71 -5.47 0.84 8.38
N ALA A 72 -6.58 1.39 8.89
CA ALA A 72 -6.77 2.83 9.06
C ALA A 72 -5.70 3.50 9.91
N HIS A 73 -5.27 2.83 10.97
CA HIS A 73 -4.19 3.29 11.84
C HIS A 73 -2.86 3.50 11.10
N LEU A 74 -2.58 2.69 10.06
CA LEU A 74 -1.36 2.82 9.25
C LEU A 74 -1.34 4.10 8.41
N PHE A 75 -2.52 4.65 8.10
CA PHE A 75 -2.67 5.90 7.36
C PHE A 75 -2.83 7.12 8.29
N GLY A 76 -2.70 6.94 9.61
CA GLY A 76 -2.96 8.01 10.57
C GLY A 76 -4.44 8.41 10.67
N VAL A 77 -5.35 7.57 10.16
CA VAL A 77 -6.80 7.80 10.22
C VAL A 77 -7.36 7.04 11.41
N THR A 78 -8.02 7.75 12.32
CA THR A 78 -8.83 7.17 13.39
C THR A 78 -10.26 7.02 12.88
N LEU A 79 -10.78 5.79 12.86
CA LEU A 79 -12.18 5.47 12.55
C LEU A 79 -13.10 5.87 13.71
#